data_AF-A0A5B0FQD6-F1
#
_entry.id   AF-A0A5B0FQD6-F1
#
_cell.length_a   1.000
_cell.length_b   1.000
_cell.length_c   1.000
_cell.angle_alpha   90.00
_cell.angle_beta   90.00
_cell.angle_gamma   90.00
#
_symmetry.space_group_name_H-M   'P 1'
#
loop_
_entity.id
_entity.type
_entity.pdbx_description
1 polymer ?
#
loop_
_entity_poly.entity_id
_entity_poly.type
_entity_poly.pdbx_seq_one_letter_code
_entity_poly.pdbx_strand_id
1 'polypeptide(L)' 'MFTKRELEVLNLIAEGYGTEAIAQQLCRTTETIKSHRKNIRVKAQRSGDTLTSLSVFAIMYIKKLAESNEKSP' A
#
# COMPACT_ATOMS: atom_id res chain seq x y z
N MET A 1 -9.85 6.23 -2.78
CA MET A 1 -8.85 7.06 -2.06
C MET A 1 -8.32 6.28 -0.86
N PHE A 2 -6.99 6.23 -0.70
CA PHE A 2 -6.33 5.64 0.47
C PHE A 2 -6.11 6.69 1.55
N THR A 3 -6.17 6.30 2.81
CA THR A 3 -5.81 7.14 3.94
C THR A 3 -4.29 7.22 4.08
N LYS A 4 -3.78 8.21 4.83
CA LYS A 4 -2.34 8.36 5.11
C LYS A 4 -1.72 7.07 5.65
N ARG A 5 -2.41 6.40 6.59
CA ARG A 5 -1.92 5.13 7.17
C ARG A 5 -1.92 3.99 6.17
N GLU A 6 -2.93 3.90 5.31
CA GLU A 6 -2.95 2.91 4.25
C GLU A 6 -1.84 3.15 3.22
N LEU A 7 -1.49 4.42 2.94
CA LEU A 7 -0.37 4.77 2.07
C LEU A 7 0.99 4.40 2.69
N GLU A 8 1.20 4.63 3.98
CA GLU A 8 2.43 4.19 4.67
C GLU A 8 2.59 2.67 4.58
N VAL A 9 1.51 1.92 4.85
CA VAL A 9 1.51 0.45 4.71
C VAL A 9 1.76 0.04 3.26
N LEU A 10 1.16 0.74 2.29
CA LEU A 10 1.36 0.47 0.87
C LEU A 10 2.82 0.69 0.45
N ASN A 11 3.46 1.77 0.92
CA ASN A 11 4.86 2.07 0.61
C ASN A 11 5.78 0.93 1.10
N LEU A 12 5.60 0.52 2.34
CA LEU A 12 6.40 -0.58 2.92
C LEU A 12 6.15 -1.92 2.20
N ILE A 13 4.93 -2.16 1.73
CA ILE A 13 4.63 -3.33 0.90
C ILE A 13 5.35 -3.25 -0.45
N ALA A 14 5.45 -2.07 -1.06
CA ALA A 14 6.18 -1.86 -2.31
C ALA A 14 7.69 -2.07 -2.13
N GLU A 15 8.22 -1.73 -0.94
CA GLU A 15 9.61 -1.99 -0.55
C GLU A 15 9.88 -3.48 -0.21
N GLY A 16 8.84 -4.32 -0.15
CA GLY A 16 8.96 -5.76 0.10
C GLY A 16 8.81 -6.19 1.56
N TYR A 17 8.40 -5.29 2.46
CA TYR A 17 8.23 -5.64 3.87
C TYR A 17 7.02 -6.55 4.11
N GLY A 18 7.25 -7.54 4.98
CA GLY A 18 6.20 -8.43 5.50
C GLY A 18 5.33 -7.76 6.57
N THR A 19 4.22 -8.40 6.93
CA THR A 19 3.27 -7.87 7.94
C THR A 19 3.94 -7.56 9.28
N GLU A 20 4.85 -8.42 9.72
CA GLU A 20 5.55 -8.28 11.01
C GLU A 20 6.54 -7.11 10.98
N ALA A 21 7.34 -6.99 9.92
CA ALA A 21 8.25 -5.87 9.74
C ALA A 21 7.51 -4.52 9.67
N ILE A 22 6.41 -4.47 8.92
CA ILE A 22 5.54 -3.28 8.85
C ILE A 22 4.97 -2.93 10.22
N ALA A 23 4.54 -3.94 10.99
CA ALA A 23 3.99 -3.75 12.32
C ALA A 23 5.04 -3.14 13.27
N GLN A 24 6.28 -3.63 13.23
CA GLN A 24 7.39 -3.07 13.99
C GLN A 24 7.71 -1.64 13.57
N GLN A 25 7.81 -1.38 12.26
CA GLN A 25 8.23 -0.08 11.72
C GLN A 25 7.19 1.02 11.94
N LEU A 26 5.89 0.67 11.97
CA LEU A 26 4.80 1.60 12.25
C LEU A 26 4.39 1.63 13.73
N CYS A 27 5.07 0.87 14.60
CA CYS A 27 4.72 0.68 16.02
C CYS A 27 3.24 0.27 16.22
N ARG A 28 2.78 -0.75 15.48
CA ARG A 28 1.42 -1.28 15.52
C ARG A 28 1.39 -2.79 15.69
N THR A 29 0.22 -3.32 16.02
CA THR A 29 0.02 -4.77 16.07
C THR A 29 -0.09 -5.35 14.66
N THR A 30 0.34 -6.60 14.51
CA THR A 30 0.22 -7.33 13.24
C THR A 30 -1.23 -7.45 12.78
N GLU A 31 -2.20 -7.51 13.71
CA GLU A 31 -3.63 -7.52 13.42
C GLU A 31 -4.12 -6.21 12.78
N THR A 32 -3.65 -5.07 13.28
CA THR A 32 -3.94 -3.76 12.66
C THR A 32 -3.37 -3.71 11.24
N ILE A 33 -2.14 -4.19 11.03
CA ILE A 33 -1.54 -4.25 9.68
C ILE A 33 -2.31 -5.19 8.74
N LYS A 34 -2.72 -6.38 9.21
CA LYS A 34 -3.57 -7.29 8.44
C LYS A 34 -4.88 -6.62 8.02
N SER A 35 -5.50 -5.85 8.91
CA SER A 35 -6.71 -5.09 8.64
C SER A 35 -6.48 -4.00 7.59
N HIS A 36 -5.38 -3.24 7.69
CA HIS A 36 -4.99 -2.28 6.66
C HIS A 36 -4.77 -2.95 5.30
N ARG A 37 -4.03 -4.07 5.24
CA ARG A 37 -3.80 -4.83 3.99
C ARG A 37 -5.10 -5.31 3.36
N LYS A 38 -6.06 -5.78 4.17
CA LYS A 38 -7.39 -6.17 3.70
C LYS A 38 -8.16 -4.99 3.10
N ASN A 39 -8.19 -3.85 3.80
CA ASN A 39 -8.85 -2.64 3.31
C ASN A 39 -8.21 -2.11 2.02
N ILE A 40 -6.88 -2.14 1.95
CA ILE A 40 -6.15 -1.75 0.75
C ILE A 40 -6.52 -2.65 -0.43
N ARG A 41 -6.56 -3.98 -0.21
CA ARG A 41 -6.96 -4.95 -1.23
C ARG A 41 -8.37 -4.71 -1.75
N VAL A 42 -9.34 -4.45 -0.86
CA VAL A 42 -10.72 -4.13 -1.24
C VAL A 42 -10.76 -2.84 -2.06
N LYS A 43 -10.00 -1.81 -1.66
CA LYS A 43 -9.92 -0.55 -2.41
C LYS A 43 -9.28 -0.73 -3.78
N ALA A 44 -8.22 -1.53 -3.89
CA ALA A 44 -7.56 -1.85 -5.16
C ALA A 44 -8.49 -2.60 -6.12
N GLN A 45 -9.24 -3.60 -5.62
CA GLN A 45 -10.22 -4.34 -6.42
C GLN A 45 -11.32 -3.44 -6.99
N ARG A 46 -11.79 -2.45 -6.20
CA ARG A 46 -12.78 -1.46 -6.66
C ARG A 46 -12.25 -0.54 -7.75
N SER A 47 -10.93 -0.43 -7.91
CA SER A 47 -10.30 0.39 -8.95
C SER A 47 -10.10 -0.34 -10.28
N GLY A 48 -10.50 -1.62 -10.39
CA GLY A 48 -10.41 -2.39 -11.63
C GLY A 48 -9.08 -3.13 -11.84
N ASP A 49 -8.12 -2.99 -10.91
CA ASP A 49 -6.89 -3.78 -10.87
C ASP A 49 -7.23 -5.25 -10.58
N THR A 50 -7.31 -6.05 -11.64
CA THR A 50 -7.78 -7.44 -11.59
C THR A 50 -6.65 -8.35 -11.13
N LEU A 51 -6.79 -8.95 -9.95
CA LEU A 51 -6.03 -10.10 -9.42
C LEU A 51 -4.48 -9.99 -9.40
N THR A 52 -3.91 -8.79 -9.38
CA THR A 52 -2.48 -8.62 -9.09
C THR A 52 -2.21 -8.79 -7.59
N SER A 53 -1.04 -9.32 -7.23
CA SER A 53 -0.60 -9.39 -5.84
C SER A 53 -0.52 -7.98 -5.23
N LEU A 54 -0.79 -7.86 -3.93
CA LEU A 54 -0.81 -6.56 -3.24
C LEU A 54 0.55 -5.83 -3.36
N SER A 55 1.65 -6.59 -3.43
CA SER A 55 3.00 -6.08 -3.67
C SER A 55 3.17 -5.47 -5.05
N VAL A 56 2.69 -6.14 -6.10
CA VAL A 56 2.75 -5.59 -7.47
C VAL A 56 1.88 -4.34 -7.58
N PHE A 57 0.66 -4.38 -7.03
CA PHE A 57 -0.20 -3.20 -6.97
C PHE A 57 0.47 -2.04 -6.24
N ALA A 58 1.08 -2.30 -5.08
CA ALA A 58 1.79 -1.28 -4.31
C ALA A 58 2.92 -0.62 -5.13
N ILE A 59 3.76 -1.41 -5.81
CA ILE A 59 4.83 -0.91 -6.67
C ILE A 59 4.27 -0.04 -7.81
N MET A 60 3.25 -0.53 -8.52
CA MET A 60 2.62 0.21 -9.62
C MET A 60 2.01 1.53 -9.15
N TYR A 61 1.33 1.51 -8.00
CA TYR A 61 0.67 2.70 -7.45
C TYR A 61 1.69 3.76 -6.99
N ILE A 62 2.77 3.36 -6.32
CA ILE A 62 3.82 4.29 -5.90
C ILE A 62 4.52 4.91 -7.11
N LYS A 63 4.84 4.12 -8.15
CA LYS A 63 5.37 4.65 -9.42
C LYS A 63 4.45 5.70 -10.04
N LYS A 64 3.15 5.37 -10.14
CA LYS A 64 2.13 6.29 -10.66
C LYS A 64 2.04 7.60 -9.86
N LEU A 65 2.23 7.55 -8.54
CA LEU A 65 2.27 8.74 -7.69
C LEU A 65 3.53 9.60 -7.91
N ALA A 66 4.69 8.98 -8.13
CA ALA A 66 5.92 9.71 -8.45
C ALA A 66 5.80 10.44 -9.80
N GLU A 67 5.31 9.75 -10.82
CA GLU A 67 5.08 10.31 -12.16
C GLU A 67 4.07 11.48 -12.17
N SER A 68 3.15 11.50 -11.20
CA SER A 68 2.17 12.59 -11.04
C SER A 68 2.76 13.81 -10.29
N ASN A 69 3.77 13.60 -9.44
CA ASN A 69 4.44 14.69 -8.71
C ASN A 69 5.53 15.38 -9.54
N GLU A 70 6.16 14.70 -10.50
CA GLU A 70 7.15 15.30 -11.42
C GLU A 70 6.52 16.24 -12.48
N LYS A 71 5.19 16.39 -12.49
CA LYS A 71 4.46 17.33 -13.37
C LYS A 71 3.93 18.60 -12.67
N SER A 72 4.48 18.99 -11.52
CA SER A 72 4.28 20.36 -11.00
C SER A 72 5.48 21.25 -11.39
N PRO A 73 5.27 22.30 -12.20
CA PRO A 73 6.26 23.36 -12.42
C PRO A 73 6.50 24.22 -11.16
#